data_AF-A0A1V2BAA7-F1
#
_entry.id   AF-A0A1V2BAA7-F1
#
_cell.length_a   1.000
_cell.length_b   1.000
_cell.length_c   1.000
_cell.angle_alpha   90.00
_cell.angle_beta   90.00
_cell.angle_gamma   90.00
#
_symmetry.space_group_name_H-M   'P 1'
#
loop_
_entity.id
_entity.type
_entity.pdbx_description
1 polymer ?
#
loop_
_entity_poly.entity_id
_entity_poly.type
_entity_poly.pdbx_seq_one_letter_code
_entity_poly.pdbx_strand_id
1 'polypeptide(L)'
;MQRNIDNEIKQNMDLLIKKGYLDNGSGTVSKDFEHSLRGKVHEILLTNISVPRSAIDDMPNLEIFDLAADAVMSGQKVGFNFLYKLNLDSKELGISSMTVKIADKPGAHIPIDIPSQIPTIDAALTFAVGKQLHVPNNLNQRNIAPSSKRKGPKNPW
;
A
#
# COMPACT_ATOMS: atom_id res chain seq x y z
N MET A 1 25.03 -2.86 -0.10
CA MET A 1 24.32 -1.88 0.76
C MET A 1 23.62 -2.66 1.85
N GLN A 2 23.99 -2.46 3.12
CA GLN A 2 23.35 -3.15 4.24
C GLN A 2 22.00 -2.47 4.50
N ARG A 3 20.89 -3.19 4.31
CA ARG A 3 19.54 -2.68 4.57
C ARG A 3 19.43 -2.41 6.08
N ASN A 4 18.97 -1.21 6.42
CA ASN A 4 18.77 -0.77 7.80
C ASN A 4 17.27 -0.58 7.99
N ILE A 5 16.71 -1.15 9.06
CA ILE A 5 15.30 -1.00 9.43
C ILE A 5 14.87 0.48 9.49
N ASP A 6 15.75 1.39 9.89
CA ASP A 6 15.48 2.82 9.88
C ASP A 6 15.28 3.38 8.48
N ASN A 7 15.99 2.83 7.49
CA ASN A 7 15.82 3.21 6.09
C ASN A 7 14.51 2.63 5.54
N GLU A 8 14.13 1.41 5.92
CA GLU A 8 12.85 0.80 5.53
C GLU A 8 11.68 1.60 6.12
N ILE A 9 11.76 1.99 7.40
CA ILE A 9 10.77 2.86 8.05
C ILE A 9 10.67 4.18 7.27
N LYS A 10 11.80 4.86 6.99
CA LYS A 10 11.80 6.11 6.22
C LYS A 10 11.19 5.95 4.83
N GLN A 11 11.54 4.88 4.11
CA GLN A 11 10.97 4.61 2.78
C GLN A 11 9.45 4.39 2.83
N ASN A 12 8.95 3.67 3.82
CA ASN A 12 7.51 3.50 4.02
C ASN A 12 6.84 4.84 4.39
N MET A 13 7.46 5.66 5.25
CA MET A 13 6.94 6.98 5.60
C MET A 13 6.88 7.91 4.38
N ASP A 14 7.98 8.03 3.64
CA ASP A 14 8.07 8.86 2.43
C ASP A 14 7.01 8.44 1.39
N LEU A 15 6.80 7.13 1.24
CA LEU A 15 5.76 6.59 0.38
C LEU A 15 4.36 6.99 0.85
N LEU A 16 4.03 6.83 2.14
CA LEU A 16 2.71 7.16 2.67
C LEU A 16 2.41 8.66 2.57
N ILE A 17 3.39 9.52 2.87
CA ILE A 17 3.29 10.98 2.70
C ILE A 17 3.09 11.32 1.23
N LYS A 18 3.94 10.80 0.33
CA LYS A 18 3.85 11.05 -1.12
C LYS A 18 2.52 10.62 -1.72
N LYS A 19 1.89 9.57 -1.16
CA LYS A 19 0.58 9.06 -1.60
C LYS A 19 -0.60 9.76 -0.93
N GLY A 20 -0.34 10.64 0.04
CA GLY A 20 -1.33 11.49 0.70
C GLY A 20 -2.06 10.83 1.87
N TYR A 21 -1.57 9.70 2.39
CA TYR A 21 -2.18 8.99 3.52
C TYR A 21 -1.89 9.63 4.87
N LEU A 22 -0.81 10.38 4.95
CA LEU A 22 -0.36 11.11 6.13
C LEU A 22 -0.27 12.59 5.78
N ASP A 23 -0.35 13.45 6.79
CA ASP A 23 -0.27 14.91 6.64
C ASP A 23 -1.33 15.49 5.68
N ASN A 24 -2.48 14.83 5.56
CA ASN A 24 -3.59 15.27 4.73
C ASN A 24 -4.80 15.69 5.58
N GLY A 25 -5.15 16.97 5.50
CA GLY A 25 -6.21 17.57 6.32
C GLY A 25 -5.89 17.53 7.81
N SER A 26 -6.92 17.40 8.65
CA SER A 26 -6.79 17.28 10.11
C SER A 26 -6.67 15.82 10.58
N GLY A 27 -5.94 15.00 9.82
CA GLY A 27 -5.74 13.57 10.07
C GLY A 27 -4.51 13.25 10.91
N THR A 28 -4.08 11.98 10.84
CA THR A 28 -2.85 11.49 11.44
C THR A 28 -1.63 12.20 10.85
N VAL A 29 -0.82 12.77 11.73
CA VAL A 29 0.43 13.46 11.38
C VAL A 29 1.54 12.42 11.19
N SER A 30 2.39 12.62 10.19
CA SER A 30 3.48 11.71 9.85
C SER A 30 4.42 11.45 11.02
N LYS A 31 4.73 12.47 11.83
CA LYS A 31 5.59 12.33 13.01
C LYS A 31 5.02 11.36 14.05
N ASP A 32 3.72 11.44 14.32
CA ASP A 32 3.07 10.58 15.30
C ASP A 32 3.00 9.15 14.77
N PHE A 33 2.67 8.99 13.49
CA PHE A 33 2.64 7.69 12.84
C PHE A 33 4.03 7.04 12.78
N GLU A 34 5.08 7.80 12.45
CA GLU A 34 6.46 7.31 12.46
C GLU A 34 6.87 6.87 13.87
N HIS A 35 6.52 7.64 14.90
CA HIS A 35 6.79 7.28 16.27
C HIS A 35 6.12 5.96 16.66
N SER A 36 4.85 5.77 16.32
CA SER A 36 4.13 4.52 16.57
C SER A 36 4.72 3.34 15.79
N LEU A 37 5.07 3.54 14.51
CA LEU A 37 5.69 2.49 13.69
C LEU A 37 7.04 2.07 14.27
N ARG A 38 7.90 3.03 14.64
CA ARG A 38 9.18 2.76 15.29
C ARG A 38 9.00 2.01 16.60
N GLY A 39 8.06 2.47 17.43
CA GLY A 39 7.74 1.82 18.72
C GLY A 39 7.34 0.37 18.53
N LYS A 40 6.46 0.09 17.55
CA LYS A 40 5.98 -1.27 17.28
C LYS A 40 7.06 -2.19 16.75
N VAL A 41 7.87 -1.71 15.81
CA VAL A 41 9.03 -2.47 15.29
C VAL A 41 10.03 -2.75 16.42
N HIS A 42 10.30 -1.77 17.28
CA HIS A 42 11.23 -1.94 18.40
C HIS A 42 10.72 -2.97 19.42
N GLU A 43 9.43 -2.90 19.79
CA GLU A 43 8.77 -3.88 20.66
C GLU A 43 8.92 -5.31 20.10
N ILE A 44 8.61 -5.51 18.82
CA ILE A 44 8.68 -6.82 18.16
C ILE A 44 10.12 -7.36 18.16
N LEU A 45 11.10 -6.51 17.84
CA LEU A 45 12.50 -6.91 17.83
C LEU A 45 12.99 -7.29 19.24
N LEU A 46 12.63 -6.53 20.28
CA LEU A 46 13.03 -6.85 21.67
C LEU A 46 12.42 -8.16 22.16
N THR A 47 11.12 -8.38 21.91
CA THR A 47 10.43 -9.61 22.33
C THR A 47 11.03 -10.84 21.66
N ASN A 48 11.38 -10.75 20.37
CA ASN A 48 11.95 -11.86 19.62
C ASN A 48 13.45 -12.11 19.82
N ILE A 49 14.20 -11.13 20.36
CA ILE A 49 15.59 -11.34 20.82
C ILE A 49 15.63 -12.22 22.08
N SER A 50 14.53 -12.26 22.84
CA SER A 50 14.48 -12.86 24.18
C SER A 50 14.16 -14.36 24.19
N VAL A 51 13.88 -14.97 23.03
CA VAL A 51 13.51 -16.39 22.91
C VAL A 51 14.73 -17.19 22.40
N PRO A 52 15.27 -18.16 23.17
CA PRO A 52 16.33 -19.04 22.69
C PRO A 52 15.83 -19.86 21.50
N ARG A 53 16.31 -19.50 20.30
CA ARG A 53 15.87 -20.10 19.01
C ARG A 53 16.35 -21.53 18.78
N SER A 54 17.07 -22.13 19.73
CA SER A 54 17.58 -23.51 19.64
C SER A 54 16.51 -24.59 19.80
N ALA A 55 15.23 -24.24 19.88
CA ALA A 55 14.13 -25.18 20.14
C ALA A 55 13.01 -25.17 19.08
N ILE A 56 13.11 -24.34 18.03
CA ILE A 56 12.00 -24.14 17.09
C ILE A 56 12.54 -24.05 15.65
N ASP A 57 12.73 -25.21 15.00
CA ASP A 57 13.24 -25.32 13.64
C ASP A 57 12.25 -24.85 12.54
N ASP A 58 11.02 -24.46 12.89
CA ASP A 58 9.94 -24.27 11.89
C ASP A 58 9.08 -22.99 12.05
N MET A 59 9.42 -22.05 12.93
CA MET A 59 8.65 -20.79 12.99
C MET A 59 9.11 -19.81 11.90
N PRO A 60 8.18 -19.30 11.05
CA PRO A 60 8.54 -18.30 10.05
C PRO A 60 9.10 -17.08 10.76
N ASN A 61 10.27 -16.64 10.31
CA ASN A 61 10.97 -15.48 10.86
C ASN A 61 10.34 -14.16 10.37
N LEU A 62 9.02 -14.10 10.44
CA LEU A 62 8.17 -13.08 9.87
C LEU A 62 7.11 -12.71 10.90
N GLU A 63 7.06 -11.43 11.23
CA GLU A 63 6.05 -10.85 12.10
C GLU A 63 5.09 -9.99 11.28
N ILE A 64 3.81 -10.07 11.62
CA ILE A 64 2.74 -9.33 10.93
C ILE A 64 2.02 -8.48 11.97
N PHE A 65 1.90 -7.19 11.71
CA PHE A 65 1.20 -6.25 12.59
C PHE A 65 0.53 -5.16 11.78
N ASP A 66 -0.51 -4.55 12.32
CA ASP A 66 -1.22 -3.45 11.68
C ASP A 66 -0.98 -2.10 12.37
N LEU A 67 -1.11 -1.03 11.58
CA LEU A 67 -1.06 0.34 12.08
C LEU A 67 -2.10 1.21 11.37
N ALA A 68 -2.90 1.89 12.17
CA ALA A 68 -4.00 2.72 11.68
C ALA A 68 -3.57 4.18 11.46
N ALA A 69 -4.16 4.82 10.46
CA ALA A 69 -4.10 6.26 10.23
C ALA A 69 -5.49 6.77 9.89
N ASP A 70 -5.80 8.01 10.29
CA ASP A 70 -7.06 8.67 10.00
C ASP A 70 -6.81 9.90 9.12
N ALA A 71 -7.78 10.25 8.28
CA ALA A 71 -7.79 11.49 7.54
C ALA A 71 -9.19 12.11 7.53
N VAL A 72 -9.24 13.42 7.32
CA VAL A 72 -10.48 14.15 7.05
C VAL A 72 -10.42 14.70 5.64
N MET A 73 -11.27 14.15 4.75
CA MET A 73 -11.31 14.50 3.34
C MET A 73 -12.72 14.93 2.96
N SER A 74 -12.84 16.14 2.38
CA SER A 74 -14.13 16.72 1.98
C SER A 74 -15.21 16.68 3.10
N GLY A 75 -14.78 16.83 4.36
CA GLY A 75 -15.65 16.78 5.54
C GLY A 75 -16.01 15.38 6.05
N GLN A 76 -15.54 14.32 5.38
CA GLN A 76 -15.73 12.93 5.81
C GLN A 76 -14.51 12.38 6.55
N LYS A 77 -14.76 11.61 7.61
CA LYS A 77 -13.72 10.83 8.30
C LYS A 77 -13.44 9.55 7.51
N VAL A 78 -12.16 9.36 7.21
CA VAL A 78 -11.63 8.19 6.51
C VAL A 78 -10.59 7.53 7.41
N GLY A 79 -10.74 6.24 7.66
CA GLY A 79 -9.75 5.43 8.36
C GLY A 79 -8.99 4.55 7.37
N PHE A 80 -7.69 4.45 7.57
CA PHE A 80 -6.77 3.55 6.87
C PHE A 80 -6.19 2.58 7.89
N ASN A 81 -6.07 1.31 7.54
CA ASN A 81 -5.27 0.36 8.30
C ASN A 81 -4.23 -0.26 7.39
N PHE A 82 -2.96 -0.18 7.79
CA PHE A 82 -1.82 -0.69 7.02
C PHE A 82 -1.30 -1.96 7.70
N LEU A 83 -1.32 -3.07 6.99
CA LEU A 83 -0.74 -4.32 7.46
C LEU A 83 0.74 -4.37 7.07
N TYR A 84 1.63 -4.50 8.03
CA TYR A 84 3.07 -4.62 7.84
C TYR A 84 3.53 -6.07 7.96
N LYS A 85 4.54 -6.41 7.19
CA LYS A 85 5.34 -7.63 7.29
C LYS A 85 6.76 -7.22 7.66
N LEU A 86 7.27 -7.77 8.76
CA LEU A 86 8.64 -7.58 9.25
C LEU A 86 9.38 -8.92 9.22
N ASN A 87 10.43 -9.02 8.42
CA ASN A 87 11.38 -10.13 8.51
C ASN A 87 12.42 -9.81 9.58
N LEU A 88 12.54 -10.65 10.60
CA LEU A 88 13.37 -10.35 11.78
C LEU A 88 14.87 -10.53 11.51
N ASP A 89 15.25 -11.38 10.55
CA ASP A 89 16.65 -11.70 10.22
C ASP A 89 17.19 -10.68 9.23
N SER A 90 16.44 -10.42 8.15
CA SER A 90 16.84 -9.43 7.14
C SER A 90 16.52 -7.99 7.57
N LYS A 91 15.72 -7.82 8.63
CA LYS A 91 15.20 -6.51 9.10
C LYS A 91 14.47 -5.74 8.00
N GLU A 92 13.80 -6.48 7.12
CA GLU A 92 13.01 -5.91 6.03
C GLU A 92 11.59 -5.65 6.50
N LEU A 93 11.12 -4.43 6.29
CA LEU A 93 9.78 -3.98 6.67
C LEU A 93 9.03 -3.50 5.43
N GLY A 94 7.87 -4.09 5.16
CA GLY A 94 7.03 -3.69 4.03
C GLY A 94 5.55 -3.73 4.35
N ILE A 95 4.78 -2.89 3.66
CA ILE A 95 3.31 -2.90 3.70
C ILE A 95 2.81 -4.06 2.84
N SER A 96 2.06 -4.99 3.44
CA SER A 96 1.47 -6.18 2.81
C SER A 96 0.03 -5.99 2.34
N SER A 97 -0.72 -5.10 2.97
CA SER A 97 -2.07 -4.75 2.53
C SER A 97 -2.51 -3.48 3.20
N MET A 98 -3.57 -2.89 2.66
CA MET A 98 -4.26 -1.79 3.32
C MET A 98 -5.77 -1.96 3.23
N THR A 99 -6.47 -1.48 4.25
CA THR A 99 -7.92 -1.37 4.24
C THR A 99 -8.34 0.08 4.39
N VAL A 100 -9.38 0.48 3.68
CA VAL A 100 -9.97 1.82 3.77
C VAL A 100 -11.38 1.71 4.31
N LYS A 101 -11.70 2.51 5.33
CA LYS A 101 -13.03 2.63 5.93
C LYS A 101 -13.53 4.07 5.81
N ILE A 102 -14.68 4.26 5.19
CA ILE A 102 -15.34 5.56 5.10
C ILE A 102 -16.57 5.51 6.01
N ALA A 103 -16.85 6.58 6.76
CA ALA A 103 -17.96 6.60 7.73
C ALA A 103 -19.30 6.09 7.16
N ASP A 104 -19.57 6.39 5.89
CA ASP A 104 -20.83 6.06 5.21
C ASP A 104 -20.78 4.74 4.42
N LYS A 105 -19.62 4.07 4.33
CA LYS A 105 -19.45 2.84 3.52
C LYS A 105 -18.48 1.84 4.18
N PRO A 106 -18.93 0.62 4.49
CA PRO A 106 -18.07 -0.38 5.10
C PRO A 106 -16.95 -0.84 4.14
N GLY A 107 -15.71 -0.67 4.60
CA GLY A 107 -14.48 -1.40 4.27
C GLY A 107 -14.24 -1.91 2.84
N ALA A 108 -13.22 -1.37 2.16
CA ALA A 108 -12.61 -2.03 1.00
C ALA A 108 -11.15 -2.42 1.29
N HIS A 109 -10.75 -3.60 0.83
CA HIS A 109 -9.40 -4.15 1.01
C HIS A 109 -8.58 -4.07 -0.28
N ILE A 110 -7.33 -3.64 -0.17
CA ILE A 110 -6.38 -3.57 -1.27
C ILE A 110 -5.18 -4.44 -0.87
N PRO A 111 -4.99 -5.63 -1.49
CA PRO A 111 -3.79 -6.44 -1.26
C PRO A 111 -2.58 -5.75 -1.91
N ILE A 112 -1.44 -5.72 -1.22
CA ILE A 112 -0.24 -5.02 -1.69
C ILE A 112 0.99 -5.86 -1.39
N ASP A 113 1.60 -6.46 -2.40
CA ASP A 113 2.82 -7.24 -2.18
C ASP A 113 4.10 -6.40 -2.33
N ILE A 114 4.01 -5.17 -2.86
CA ILE A 114 5.16 -4.31 -3.14
C ILE A 114 4.84 -2.83 -2.80
N PRO A 115 5.67 -2.12 -1.99
CA PRO A 115 5.38 -0.74 -1.57
C PRO A 115 5.14 0.25 -2.73
N SER A 116 5.83 0.11 -3.86
CA SER A 116 5.61 0.99 -5.03
C SER A 116 4.20 0.88 -5.63
N GLN A 117 3.46 -0.20 -5.33
CA GLN A 117 2.12 -0.47 -5.82
C GLN A 117 1.01 0.10 -4.93
N ILE A 118 1.34 0.75 -3.80
CA ILE A 118 0.33 1.43 -2.99
C ILE A 118 -0.39 2.48 -3.84
N PRO A 119 -1.73 2.44 -3.95
CA PRO A 119 -2.50 3.43 -4.71
C PRO A 119 -2.34 4.83 -4.10
N THR A 120 -2.62 5.88 -4.85
CA THR A 120 -2.79 7.21 -4.26
C THR A 120 -4.05 7.23 -3.39
N ILE A 121 -4.11 8.15 -2.42
CA ILE A 121 -5.28 8.27 -1.54
C ILE A 121 -6.59 8.43 -2.33
N ASP A 122 -6.61 9.21 -3.41
CA ASP A 122 -7.79 9.39 -4.27
C ASP A 122 -8.24 8.10 -4.95
N ALA A 123 -7.28 7.28 -5.42
CA ALA A 123 -7.58 5.99 -6.04
C ALA A 123 -8.10 4.98 -5.02
N ALA A 124 -7.52 4.96 -3.81
CA ALA A 124 -7.97 4.12 -2.71
C ALA A 124 -9.38 4.49 -2.25
N LEU A 125 -9.68 5.79 -2.15
CA LEU A 125 -11.03 6.28 -1.87
C LEU A 125 -12.01 5.90 -2.98
N THR A 126 -11.62 6.07 -4.24
CA THR A 126 -12.47 5.73 -5.38
C THR A 126 -12.84 4.24 -5.35
N PHE A 127 -11.86 3.38 -5.04
CA PHE A 127 -12.07 1.95 -4.82
C PHE A 127 -13.04 1.69 -3.66
N ALA A 128 -12.83 2.34 -2.51
CA ALA A 128 -13.69 2.20 -1.33
C ALA A 128 -15.13 2.68 -1.53
N VAL A 129 -15.33 3.74 -2.32
CA VAL A 129 -16.65 4.28 -2.66
C VAL A 129 -17.33 3.42 -3.75
N GLY A 130 -16.59 2.56 -4.45
CA GLY A 130 -17.11 1.72 -5.54
C GLY A 130 -17.38 2.50 -6.83
N LYS A 131 -16.79 3.70 -6.99
CA LYS A 131 -16.85 4.42 -8.26
C LYS A 131 -15.75 3.87 -9.16
N GLN A 132 -16.06 3.48 -10.39
CA GLN A 132 -15.03 3.09 -11.35
C GLN A 132 -14.12 4.30 -11.60
N LEU A 133 -12.81 4.15 -11.38
CA LEU A 133 -11.82 5.02 -12.00
C LEU A 133 -12.10 4.98 -13.50
N HIS A 134 -12.58 6.09 -14.06
CA HIS A 134 -12.47 6.31 -15.49
C HIS A 134 -10.98 6.52 -15.75
N VAL A 135 -10.23 5.42 -15.85
CA VAL A 135 -8.83 5.46 -16.26
C VAL A 135 -8.86 6.05 -17.66
N PRO A 136 -8.26 7.23 -17.91
CA PRO A 136 -8.19 7.76 -19.26
C PRO A 136 -7.50 6.71 -20.13
N ASN A 137 -8.15 6.40 -21.25
CA ASN A 137 -7.97 5.24 -22.12
C ASN A 137 -6.60 5.18 -22.84
N ASN A 138 -5.57 5.84 -22.31
CA ASN A 138 -4.29 6.06 -22.99
C ASN A 138 -3.29 4.90 -22.76
N LEU A 139 -3.65 3.90 -21.95
CA LEU A 139 -2.84 2.69 -21.73
C LEU A 139 -3.36 1.45 -22.51
N ASN A 140 -4.49 1.57 -23.22
CA ASN A 140 -5.01 0.51 -24.09
C ASN A 140 -4.46 0.53 -25.52
N GLN A 141 -3.47 1.37 -25.83
CA GLN A 141 -2.73 1.26 -27.09
C GLN A 141 -1.64 0.17 -27.00
N ARG A 142 -2.03 -1.06 -26.67
CA ARG A 142 -1.24 -2.25 -27.02
C ARG A 142 -1.85 -2.87 -28.27
N ASN A 143 -1.17 -2.64 -29.39
CA ASN A 143 -1.20 -3.47 -30.59
C ASN A 143 -2.57 -3.65 -31.26
N ILE A 144 -3.15 -2.56 -31.76
CA ILE A 144 -3.98 -2.69 -32.96
C ILE A 144 -2.99 -2.82 -34.12
N ALA A 145 -2.75 -4.06 -34.54
CA ALA A 145 -2.04 -4.33 -35.79
C ALA A 145 -2.73 -3.56 -36.93
N PRO A 146 -1.99 -2.94 -37.87
CA PRO A 146 -2.62 -2.30 -39.02
C PRO A 146 -3.37 -3.38 -39.81
N SER A 147 -4.69 -3.25 -39.85
CA SER A 147 -5.57 -4.06 -40.70
C SER A 147 -5.01 -4.07 -42.12
N SER A 148 -4.52 -5.23 -42.54
CA SER A 148 -3.99 -5.43 -43.87
C SER A 148 -5.15 -5.42 -44.87
N LYS A 149 -5.06 -4.47 -45.80
CA LYS A 149 -5.92 -4.29 -46.97
C LYS A 149 -6.32 -5.63 -47.62
N ARG A 150 -7.61 -5.85 -47.78
CA ARG A 150 -8.15 -6.46 -49.00
C ARG A 150 -9.20 -5.52 -49.60
N LYS A 151 -8.78 -4.77 -50.61
CA LYS A 151 -9.70 -4.07 -51.53
C LYS A 151 -10.53 -5.15 -52.24
N GLY A 152 -11.84 -5.14 -52.03
CA GLY A 152 -12.77 -5.91 -52.85
C GLY A 152 -12.76 -5.43 -54.32
N PRO A 153 -13.25 -6.26 -55.26
CA PRO A 153 -13.18 -5.96 -56.68
C PRO A 153 -14.03 -4.72 -57.02
N LYS A 154 -13.47 -3.85 -57.87
CA LYS A 154 -14.18 -2.70 -58.45
C LYS A 154 -15.22 -3.21 -59.44
N ASN A 155 -16.48 -2.84 -59.24
CA ASN A 155 -17.54 -3.04 -60.22
C ASN A 155 -17.41 -2.00 -61.34
N PRO A 156 -17.45 -2.37 -62.63
CA PRO A 156 -17.44 -1.41 -63.73
C PRO A 156 -18.88 -0.99 -64.06
N TRP A 157 -19.12 0.31 -64.05
CA TRP A 157 -20.18 0.95 -64.85
C TRP A 157 -19.47 1.89 -65.82
#